data_AF-A0A953V4L6-F1
#
_entry.id   AF-A0A953V4L6-F1
#
_cell.length_a   1.000
_cell.length_b   1.000
_cell.length_c   1.000
_cell.angle_alpha   90.00
_cell.angle_beta   90.00
_cell.angle_gamma   90.00
#
_symmetry.space_group_name_H-M   'P 1'
#
loop_
_entity.id
_entity.type
_entity.pdbx_description
1 polymer ?
#
loop_
_entity_poly.entity_id
_entity_poly.type
_entity_poly.pdbx_seq_one_letter_code
_entity_poly.pdbx_strand_id
1 'polypeptide(L)'
;MDSKRGTAPPNEVPASLIGFPAEEIRAWQAAVAFYAKDLAGRDLLLNSDMETINNRLSEMETCADLEGKSSTACRSGLQSDLVETLDRAAPVYRAHWWAEQDRANREWIAQVAPMVRQMGVQLSEQLADVYQRPWPARRLRVDVVWYGGPYGAYTSLNPTHLTISSHDARNQGVYGFEVLFHESSHALAGAVTEAIAREFRQRDKPIPRDLWHALLFYTTGELVRRDLAYGTMTIASLQGAVPSKYQPYAARFGLYSGAWEGFRGLLDLYWRPYLDGKISFDTAIARLASAQ
;
A
#
# COMPACT_ATOMS: atom_id res chain seq x y z
N MET A 1 3.05 -4.79 20.28
CA MET A 1 4.50 -5.02 20.23
C MET A 1 5.01 -4.47 18.92
N ASP A 2 5.96 -3.54 19.02
CA ASP A 2 6.58 -2.77 17.95
C ASP A 2 7.07 -3.63 16.79
N SER A 3 6.39 -3.56 15.65
CA SER A 3 7.01 -3.95 14.40
C SER A 3 7.36 -2.67 13.63
N LYS A 4 8.50 -2.07 13.98
CA LYS A 4 9.17 -1.06 13.14
C LYS A 4 9.68 -1.63 11.80
N ARG A 5 9.29 -2.88 11.47
CA ARG A 5 9.67 -3.56 10.24
C ARG A 5 9.01 -2.86 9.06
N GLY A 6 9.82 -2.47 8.09
CA GLY A 6 9.30 -1.75 6.93
C GLY A 6 8.74 -0.38 7.29
N THR A 7 9.05 0.20 8.46
CA THR A 7 8.84 1.64 8.64
C THR A 7 9.93 2.39 7.89
N ALA A 8 9.56 3.41 7.11
CA ALA A 8 10.54 4.34 6.56
C ALA A 8 11.36 4.94 7.72
N PRO A 9 12.67 5.16 7.55
CA PRO A 9 13.40 5.99 8.50
C PRO A 9 12.72 7.37 8.57
N PRO A 10 12.68 8.01 9.76
CA PRO A 10 12.11 9.35 9.93
C PRO A 10 13.05 10.38 9.29
N ASN A 11 13.16 10.34 7.97
CA ASN A 11 13.98 11.26 7.18
C ASN A 11 13.17 12.48 6.75
N GLU A 12 11.85 12.49 6.97
CA GLU A 12 11.03 13.68 6.76
C GLU A 12 11.22 14.65 7.92
N VAL A 13 11.85 15.79 7.61
CA VAL A 13 11.89 16.94 8.51
C VAL A 13 10.47 17.48 8.63
N PRO A 14 9.99 17.86 9.84
CA PRO A 14 8.70 18.50 9.99
C PRO A 14 8.55 19.68 9.02
N ALA A 15 7.35 19.84 8.45
CA ALA A 15 7.06 20.95 7.56
C ALA A 15 7.49 22.27 8.22
N SER A 16 8.44 22.96 7.58
CA SER A 16 8.92 24.25 8.07
C SER A 16 7.85 25.31 7.82
N LEU A 17 7.49 26.03 8.88
CA LEU A 17 6.59 27.19 8.82
C LEU A 17 7.37 28.52 8.87
N ILE A 18 8.70 28.46 8.74
CA ILE A 18 9.56 29.64 8.80
C ILE A 18 9.17 30.57 7.65
N GLY A 19 8.87 31.83 7.98
CA GLY A 19 8.50 32.86 7.00
C GLY A 19 7.01 32.89 6.63
N PHE A 20 6.17 32.02 7.21
CA PHE A 20 4.73 32.03 6.93
C PHE A 20 4.05 33.18 7.70
N PRO A 21 2.99 33.78 7.14
CA PRO A 21 2.13 34.71 7.85
C PRO A 21 1.56 34.09 9.14
N ALA A 22 1.39 34.91 10.19
CA ALA A 22 0.94 34.44 11.50
C ALA A 22 -0.46 33.79 11.46
N GLU A 23 -1.34 34.22 10.55
CA GLU A 23 -2.65 33.61 10.35
C GLU A 23 -2.55 32.18 9.79
N GLU A 24 -1.69 31.98 8.80
CA GLU A 24 -1.45 30.68 8.18
C GLU A 24 -0.81 29.70 9.17
N ILE A 25 0.15 30.18 9.96
CA ILE A 25 0.77 29.39 11.05
C ILE A 25 -0.32 28.90 12.02
N ARG A 26 -1.23 29.79 12.44
CA ARG A 26 -2.32 29.41 13.36
C ARG A 26 -3.27 28.39 12.74
N ALA A 27 -3.68 28.60 11.49
CA ALA A 27 -4.58 27.68 10.79
C ALA A 27 -3.96 26.27 10.65
N TRP A 28 -2.69 26.20 10.25
CA TRP A 28 -1.98 24.93 10.10
C TRP A 28 -1.75 24.23 11.44
N GLN A 29 -1.28 24.96 12.46
CA GLN A 29 -1.05 24.40 13.79
C GLN A 29 -2.34 23.89 14.43
N ALA A 30 -3.48 24.56 14.22
CA ALA A 30 -4.78 24.08 14.68
C ALA A 30 -5.14 22.73 14.04
N ALA A 31 -4.88 22.55 12.73
CA ALA A 31 -5.11 21.29 12.05
C ALA A 31 -4.17 20.16 12.53
N VAL A 32 -2.89 20.46 12.74
CA VAL A 32 -1.94 19.49 13.31
C VAL A 32 -2.34 19.10 14.74
N ALA A 33 -2.79 20.05 15.56
CA ALA A 33 -3.25 19.78 16.91
C ALA A 33 -4.51 18.91 16.93
N PHE A 34 -5.48 19.19 16.04
CA PHE A 34 -6.66 18.35 15.84
C PHE A 34 -6.26 16.93 15.43
N TYR A 35 -5.39 16.79 14.42
CA TYR A 35 -4.90 15.47 14.00
C TYR A 35 -4.23 14.72 15.15
N ALA A 36 -3.31 15.35 15.89
CA ALA A 36 -2.59 14.74 16.99
C ALA A 36 -3.52 14.25 18.11
N LYS A 37 -4.56 15.03 18.43
CA LYS A 37 -5.52 14.71 19.48
C LYS A 37 -6.52 13.64 19.03
N ASP A 38 -7.12 13.81 17.86
CA ASP A 38 -8.35 13.12 17.48
C ASP A 38 -8.11 11.97 16.48
N LEU A 39 -7.02 11.99 15.70
CA LEU A 39 -6.80 11.06 14.57
C LEU A 39 -5.49 10.25 14.64
N ALA A 40 -4.41 10.79 15.20
CA ALA A 40 -3.05 10.20 15.10
C ALA A 40 -2.93 8.80 15.72
N GLY A 41 -3.74 8.49 16.72
CA GLY A 41 -3.78 7.17 17.37
C GLY A 41 -4.67 6.14 16.65
N ARG A 42 -5.37 6.53 15.58
CA ARG A 42 -6.28 5.64 14.84
C ARG A 42 -5.52 4.87 13.77
N ASP A 43 -5.77 3.57 13.72
CA ASP A 43 -5.19 2.70 12.71
C ASP A 43 -5.83 2.98 11.33
N LEU A 44 -5.02 3.31 10.32
CA LEU A 44 -5.49 3.63 8.97
C LEU A 44 -6.15 2.45 8.24
N LEU A 45 -5.87 1.21 8.67
CA LEU A 45 -6.34 -0.02 8.04
C LEU A 45 -7.54 -0.63 8.77
N LEU A 46 -7.57 -0.53 10.11
CA LEU A 46 -8.53 -1.22 10.96
C LEU A 46 -9.61 -0.31 11.55
N ASN A 47 -9.45 1.01 11.43
CA ASN A 47 -10.43 1.97 11.90
C ASN A 47 -11.39 2.37 10.76
N SER A 48 -12.67 1.99 10.88
CA SER A 48 -13.71 2.30 9.89
C SER A 48 -13.91 3.79 9.65
N ASP A 49 -13.64 4.64 10.65
CA ASP A 49 -13.76 6.09 10.48
C ASP A 49 -12.62 6.62 9.60
N MET A 50 -11.39 6.11 9.77
CA MET A 50 -10.26 6.50 8.91
C MET A 50 -10.47 6.04 7.46
N GLU A 51 -10.99 4.83 7.25
CA GLU A 51 -11.40 4.35 5.92
C GLU A 51 -12.48 5.26 5.31
N THR A 52 -13.50 5.63 6.10
CA THR A 52 -14.56 6.54 5.65
C THR A 52 -14.02 7.91 5.29
N ILE A 53 -13.17 8.50 6.12
CA ILE A 53 -12.53 9.80 5.86
C ILE A 53 -11.73 9.74 4.56
N ASN A 54 -10.86 8.74 4.40
CA ASN A 54 -10.04 8.56 3.21
C ASN A 54 -10.91 8.49 1.95
N ASN A 55 -11.89 7.59 1.93
CA ASN A 55 -12.76 7.38 0.78
C ASN A 55 -13.58 8.64 0.44
N ARG A 56 -14.16 9.31 1.45
CA ARG A 56 -14.92 10.53 1.22
C ARG A 56 -14.07 11.66 0.67
N LEU A 57 -12.89 11.92 1.24
CA LEU A 57 -12.01 12.96 0.73
C LEU A 57 -11.55 12.69 -0.70
N SER A 58 -11.34 11.43 -1.04
CA SER A 58 -10.92 11.00 -2.39
C SER A 58 -12.02 11.19 -3.43
N GLU A 59 -13.29 10.97 -3.04
CA GLU A 59 -14.47 11.23 -3.87
C GLU A 59 -14.72 12.72 -4.14
N MET A 60 -14.13 13.62 -3.35
CA MET A 60 -14.31 15.08 -3.54
C MET A 60 -13.53 15.63 -4.72
N GLU A 61 -12.53 14.90 -5.23
CA GLU A 61 -11.75 15.22 -6.43
C GLU A 61 -11.25 16.68 -6.47
N THR A 62 -11.96 17.56 -7.18
CA THR A 62 -11.57 18.97 -7.43
C THR A 62 -12.38 19.98 -6.62
N CYS A 63 -13.17 19.53 -5.63
CA CYS A 63 -13.94 20.40 -4.76
C CYS A 63 -13.05 21.41 -4.02
N ALA A 64 -13.48 22.68 -4.01
CA ALA A 64 -12.74 23.76 -3.38
C ALA A 64 -12.89 23.76 -1.85
N ASP A 65 -14.02 23.23 -1.36
CA ASP A 65 -14.40 23.11 0.05
C ASP A 65 -15.13 21.79 0.31
N LEU A 66 -15.30 21.45 1.59
CA LEU A 66 -15.92 20.20 2.04
C LEU A 66 -17.31 20.37 2.67
N GLU A 67 -17.76 21.62 2.85
CA GLU A 67 -19.08 21.98 3.41
C GLU A 67 -20.18 22.04 2.34
N GLY A 68 -19.80 22.10 1.07
CA GLY A 68 -20.67 22.30 -0.07
C GLY A 68 -21.04 23.77 -0.32
N LYS A 69 -20.15 24.70 0.06
CA LYS A 69 -20.28 26.15 -0.20
C LYS A 69 -20.17 26.44 -1.70
N SER A 70 -19.24 25.79 -2.39
CA SER A 70 -19.05 25.95 -3.83
C SER A 70 -20.09 25.21 -4.65
N SER A 71 -20.54 24.05 -4.18
CA SER A 71 -21.55 23.21 -4.83
C SER A 71 -22.10 22.20 -3.82
N THR A 72 -23.39 21.86 -3.92
CA THR A 72 -23.99 20.81 -3.07
C THR A 72 -23.33 19.44 -3.26
N ALA A 73 -22.73 19.18 -4.42
CA ALA A 73 -21.96 17.96 -4.69
C ALA A 73 -20.64 17.89 -3.89
N CYS A 74 -20.13 19.03 -3.39
CA CYS A 74 -18.93 19.12 -2.58
C CYS A 74 -19.19 19.02 -1.07
N ARG A 75 -20.42 18.68 -0.66
CA ARG A 75 -20.71 18.39 0.74
C ARG A 75 -20.20 16.99 1.07
N SER A 76 -19.08 16.93 1.79
CA SER A 76 -18.40 15.67 2.14
C SER A 76 -19.22 14.73 3.04
N GLY A 77 -20.09 15.28 3.89
CA GLY A 77 -20.83 14.52 4.90
C GLY A 77 -19.97 14.00 6.05
N LEU A 78 -18.73 14.47 6.18
CA LEU A 78 -17.84 14.17 7.30
C LEU A 78 -18.22 14.99 8.54
N GLN A 79 -17.62 14.64 9.69
CA GLN A 79 -17.83 15.38 10.94
C GLN A 79 -17.47 16.86 10.76
N SER A 80 -18.30 17.75 11.32
CA SER A 80 -18.22 19.19 11.07
C SER A 80 -16.90 19.80 11.56
N ASP A 81 -16.37 19.31 12.67
CA ASP A 81 -15.09 19.75 13.24
C ASP A 81 -13.90 19.38 12.35
N LEU A 82 -13.90 18.18 11.77
CA LEU A 82 -12.93 17.75 10.78
C LEU A 82 -13.02 18.62 9.52
N VAL A 83 -14.24 18.83 9.01
CA VAL A 83 -14.48 19.66 7.81
C VAL A 83 -13.98 21.09 8.02
N GLU A 84 -14.37 21.74 9.11
CA GLU A 84 -13.94 23.10 9.46
C GLU A 84 -12.42 23.19 9.60
N THR A 85 -11.81 22.18 10.21
CA THR A 85 -10.35 22.10 10.38
C THR A 85 -9.62 21.99 9.03
N LEU A 86 -10.09 21.10 8.15
CA LEU A 86 -9.51 20.90 6.82
C LEU A 86 -9.71 22.12 5.92
N ASP A 87 -10.91 22.70 5.88
CA ASP A 87 -11.21 23.88 5.06
C ASP A 87 -10.38 25.10 5.48
N ARG A 88 -10.07 25.26 6.77
CA ARG A 88 -9.17 26.33 7.26
C ARG A 88 -7.71 26.12 6.87
N ALA A 89 -7.23 24.87 6.90
CA ALA A 89 -5.85 24.55 6.57
C ALA A 89 -5.60 24.44 5.05
N ALA A 90 -6.64 24.16 4.26
CA ALA A 90 -6.51 23.92 2.82
C ALA A 90 -5.86 25.07 2.03
N PRO A 91 -6.17 26.36 2.27
CA PRO A 91 -5.47 27.46 1.59
C PRO A 91 -3.97 27.49 1.87
N VAL A 92 -3.56 27.24 3.13
CA VAL A 92 -2.14 27.16 3.52
C VAL A 92 -1.47 26.01 2.79
N TYR A 93 -2.12 24.83 2.78
CA TYR A 93 -1.57 23.66 2.09
C TYR A 93 -1.40 23.88 0.58
N ARG A 94 -2.43 24.46 -0.06
CA ARG A 94 -2.42 24.79 -1.49
C ARG A 94 -1.34 25.81 -1.85
N ALA A 95 -1.09 26.79 -0.99
CA ALA A 95 -0.12 27.84 -1.23
C ALA A 95 1.34 27.34 -1.13
N HIS A 96 1.63 26.43 -0.19
CA HIS A 96 3.02 26.14 0.19
C HIS A 96 3.52 24.75 -0.19
N TRP A 97 2.66 23.72 -0.20
CA TRP A 97 3.11 22.33 -0.40
C TRP A 97 2.48 21.66 -1.62
N TRP A 98 1.24 22.00 -1.97
CA TRP A 98 0.50 21.29 -3.01
C TRP A 98 1.24 21.20 -4.35
N ALA A 99 1.81 22.31 -4.84
CA ALA A 99 2.45 22.33 -6.15
C ALA A 99 3.63 21.35 -6.26
N GLU A 100 4.46 21.24 -5.23
CA GLU A 100 5.55 20.27 -5.20
C GLU A 100 5.05 18.85 -5.02
N GLN A 101 4.10 18.64 -4.10
CA GLN A 101 3.59 17.30 -3.80
C GLN A 101 2.82 16.71 -4.98
N ASP A 102 1.96 17.49 -5.64
CA ASP A 102 1.24 17.08 -6.85
C ASP A 102 2.22 16.81 -8.00
N ARG A 103 3.27 17.63 -8.17
CA ARG A 103 4.32 17.37 -9.16
C ARG A 103 4.99 16.01 -8.91
N ALA A 104 5.42 15.74 -7.67
CA ALA A 104 6.04 14.46 -7.31
C ALA A 104 5.08 13.27 -7.52
N ASN A 105 3.80 13.41 -7.17
CA ASN A 105 2.78 12.40 -7.42
C ASN A 105 2.63 12.10 -8.92
N ARG A 106 2.56 13.13 -9.76
CA ARG A 106 2.45 12.99 -11.22
C ARG A 106 3.71 12.38 -11.84
N GLU A 107 4.89 12.77 -11.38
CA GLU A 107 6.16 12.18 -11.81
C GLU A 107 6.24 10.70 -11.47
N TRP A 108 5.83 10.32 -10.26
CA TRP A 108 5.75 8.93 -9.84
C TRP A 108 4.78 8.13 -10.72
N ILE A 109 3.58 8.67 -10.99
CA ILE A 109 2.60 8.04 -11.89
C ILE A 109 3.21 7.87 -13.29
N ALA A 110 3.90 8.89 -13.82
CA ALA A 110 4.53 8.82 -15.13
C ALA A 110 5.63 7.74 -15.20
N GLN A 111 6.33 7.48 -14.10
CA GLN A 111 7.35 6.42 -14.00
C GLN A 111 6.73 5.02 -13.91
N VAL A 112 5.66 4.84 -13.14
CA VAL A 112 5.09 3.50 -12.85
C VAL A 112 4.03 3.06 -13.86
N ALA A 113 3.21 3.98 -14.37
CA ALA A 113 2.13 3.66 -15.31
C ALA A 113 2.56 2.93 -16.59
N PRO A 114 3.74 3.18 -17.19
CA PRO A 114 4.23 2.37 -18.32
C PRO A 114 4.37 0.88 -17.99
N MET A 115 4.88 0.53 -16.81
CA MET A 115 5.01 -0.85 -16.35
C MET A 115 3.63 -1.50 -16.15
N VAL A 116 2.69 -0.76 -15.55
CA VAL A 116 1.30 -1.21 -15.41
C VAL A 116 0.65 -1.46 -16.78
N ARG A 117 0.86 -0.59 -17.77
CA ARG A 117 0.33 -0.79 -19.13
C ARG A 117 0.95 -2.00 -19.83
N GLN A 118 2.24 -2.21 -19.65
CA GLN A 118 2.96 -3.28 -20.33
C GLN A 118 2.65 -4.66 -19.73
N MET A 119 2.44 -4.76 -18.42
CA MET A 119 2.49 -6.04 -17.70
C MET A 119 1.35 -6.23 -16.72
N GLY A 120 0.58 -5.18 -16.44
CA GLY A 120 -0.43 -5.22 -15.39
C GLY A 120 -1.49 -6.28 -15.63
N VAL A 121 -1.86 -6.53 -16.89
CA VAL A 121 -2.79 -7.61 -17.26
C VAL A 121 -2.19 -8.97 -16.90
N GLN A 122 -1.02 -9.30 -17.43
CA GLN A 122 -0.36 -10.59 -17.17
C GLN A 122 -0.12 -10.82 -15.67
N LEU A 123 0.39 -9.83 -14.94
CA LEU A 123 0.62 -9.96 -13.50
C LEU A 123 -0.70 -10.11 -12.73
N SER A 124 -1.76 -9.40 -13.12
CA SER A 124 -3.08 -9.55 -12.51
C SER A 124 -3.68 -10.94 -12.72
N GLU A 125 -3.49 -11.54 -13.90
CA GLU A 125 -3.92 -12.92 -14.21
C GLU A 125 -3.13 -13.93 -13.38
N GLN A 126 -1.80 -13.80 -13.33
CA GLN A 126 -0.95 -14.66 -12.51
C GLN A 126 -1.33 -14.61 -11.03
N LEU A 127 -1.57 -13.40 -10.48
CA LEU A 127 -1.99 -13.24 -9.09
C LEU A 127 -3.38 -13.83 -8.85
N ALA A 128 -4.33 -13.63 -9.78
CA ALA A 128 -5.65 -14.22 -9.70
C ALA A 128 -5.59 -15.76 -9.66
N ASP A 129 -4.76 -16.36 -10.51
CA ASP A 129 -4.55 -17.80 -10.56
C ASP A 129 -3.90 -18.34 -9.28
N VAL A 130 -2.86 -17.66 -8.79
CA VAL A 130 -2.14 -18.04 -7.56
C VAL A 130 -3.02 -17.93 -6.32
N TYR A 131 -3.90 -16.94 -6.26
CA TYR A 131 -4.84 -16.79 -5.14
C TYR A 131 -6.15 -17.55 -5.34
N GLN A 132 -6.33 -18.25 -6.47
CA GLN A 132 -7.56 -18.95 -6.84
C GLN A 132 -8.80 -18.06 -6.76
N ARG A 133 -8.65 -16.78 -7.12
CA ARG A 133 -9.71 -15.77 -7.04
C ARG A 133 -9.64 -14.85 -8.25
N PRO A 134 -10.78 -14.53 -8.87
CA PRO A 134 -10.79 -13.64 -10.02
C PRO A 134 -10.27 -12.25 -9.62
N TRP A 135 -9.48 -11.63 -10.50
CA TRP A 135 -9.13 -10.22 -10.34
C TRP A 135 -10.40 -9.35 -10.31
N PRO A 136 -10.48 -8.31 -9.46
CA PRO A 136 -11.65 -7.43 -9.42
C PRO A 136 -12.01 -6.88 -10.81
N ALA A 137 -13.26 -7.09 -11.22
CA ALA A 137 -13.75 -6.64 -12.54
C ALA A 137 -13.86 -5.11 -12.65
N ARG A 138 -13.99 -4.41 -11.51
CA ARG A 138 -13.98 -2.96 -11.44
C ARG A 138 -12.55 -2.45 -11.37
N ARG A 139 -12.31 -1.27 -11.93
CA ARG A 139 -11.03 -0.56 -11.75
C ARG A 139 -10.80 -0.33 -10.26
N LEU A 140 -9.60 -0.67 -9.80
CA LEU A 140 -9.17 -0.35 -8.44
C LEU A 140 -8.79 1.12 -8.37
N ARG A 141 -9.32 1.84 -7.37
CA ARG A 141 -8.89 3.21 -7.09
C ARG A 141 -7.51 3.17 -6.45
N VAL A 142 -6.62 4.02 -6.95
CA VAL A 142 -5.26 4.19 -6.42
C VAL A 142 -5.02 5.68 -6.25
N ASP A 143 -4.83 6.10 -5.02
CA ASP A 143 -4.42 7.46 -4.69
C ASP A 143 -2.92 7.50 -4.41
N VAL A 144 -2.22 8.29 -5.23
CA VAL A 144 -0.79 8.57 -5.06
C VAL A 144 -0.66 9.82 -4.22
N VAL A 145 -0.07 9.69 -3.04
CA VAL A 145 0.06 10.76 -2.04
C VAL A 145 1.53 11.03 -1.76
N TRP A 146 1.85 12.21 -1.22
CA TRP A 146 3.23 12.48 -0.78
C TRP A 146 3.62 11.52 0.35
N TYR A 147 2.83 11.49 1.42
CA TYR A 147 3.05 10.63 2.59
C TYR A 147 1.93 9.60 2.73
N GLY A 148 2.29 8.32 2.65
CA GLY A 148 1.37 7.17 2.71
C GLY A 148 1.40 6.41 4.03
N GLY A 149 1.77 7.10 5.12
CA GLY A 149 2.01 6.47 6.42
C GLY A 149 3.42 5.85 6.54
N PRO A 150 3.75 5.28 7.71
CA PRO A 150 5.11 4.83 8.01
C PRO A 150 5.56 3.66 7.12
N TYR A 151 4.64 2.89 6.55
CA TYR A 151 4.94 1.76 5.67
C TYR A 151 4.96 2.15 4.18
N GLY A 152 4.63 3.40 3.85
CA GLY A 152 4.68 3.94 2.49
C GLY A 152 3.49 3.54 1.60
N ALA A 153 2.67 2.56 1.97
CA ALA A 153 1.45 2.21 1.27
C ALA A 153 0.47 1.46 2.18
N TYR A 154 -0.81 1.46 1.81
CA TYR A 154 -1.85 0.68 2.48
C TYR A 154 -3.08 0.50 1.58
N THR A 155 -3.93 -0.47 1.92
CA THR A 155 -5.17 -0.79 1.19
C THR A 155 -6.37 -0.92 2.12
N SER A 156 -7.42 -0.15 1.86
CA SER A 156 -8.77 -0.35 2.42
C SER A 156 -9.54 -1.36 1.56
N LEU A 157 -10.47 -2.13 2.14
CA LEU A 157 -11.19 -3.19 1.41
C LEU A 157 -12.66 -2.88 1.13
N ASN A 158 -13.26 -1.85 1.75
CA ASN A 158 -14.68 -1.55 1.63
C ASN A 158 -14.95 -0.04 1.38
N PRO A 159 -14.81 0.45 0.13
CA PRO A 159 -14.38 -0.26 -1.08
C PRO A 159 -12.88 -0.53 -1.12
N THR A 160 -12.45 -1.40 -2.05
CA THR A 160 -11.02 -1.58 -2.34
C THR A 160 -10.41 -0.28 -2.85
N HIS A 161 -9.54 0.31 -2.05
CA HIS A 161 -8.89 1.58 -2.33
C HIS A 161 -7.46 1.56 -1.80
N LEU A 162 -6.51 1.76 -2.71
CA LEU A 162 -5.08 1.76 -2.43
C LEU A 162 -4.57 3.18 -2.24
N THR A 163 -3.69 3.36 -1.28
CA THR A 163 -2.93 4.60 -1.08
C THR A 163 -1.44 4.27 -1.12
N ILE A 164 -0.67 4.98 -1.94
CA ILE A 164 0.78 4.75 -2.09
C ILE A 164 1.55 6.08 -2.07
N SER A 165 2.65 6.10 -1.32
CA SER A 165 3.53 7.25 -1.21
C SER A 165 4.41 7.37 -2.45
N SER A 166 4.38 8.55 -3.09
CA SER A 166 5.31 8.96 -4.14
C SER A 166 6.67 9.37 -3.60
N HIS A 167 6.73 9.83 -2.34
CA HIS A 167 7.95 10.35 -1.72
C HIS A 167 8.79 9.28 -1.03
N ASP A 168 8.19 8.14 -0.68
CA ASP A 168 8.92 7.03 -0.07
C ASP A 168 9.96 6.48 -1.06
N ALA A 169 11.25 6.61 -0.71
CA ALA A 169 12.36 6.15 -1.53
C ALA A 169 12.33 4.64 -1.84
N ARG A 170 11.55 3.86 -1.09
CA ARG A 170 11.36 2.43 -1.29
C ARG A 170 10.34 2.14 -2.38
N ASN A 171 9.40 3.05 -2.63
CA ASN A 171 8.34 2.89 -3.63
C ASN A 171 8.72 3.41 -5.02
N GLN A 172 10.01 3.47 -5.36
CA GLN A 172 10.44 4.05 -6.64
C GLN A 172 10.60 3.00 -7.74
N GLY A 173 10.32 3.38 -8.99
CA GLY A 173 10.49 2.52 -10.16
C GLY A 173 9.79 1.16 -10.02
N VAL A 174 10.53 0.06 -10.26
CA VAL A 174 9.98 -1.30 -10.20
C VAL A 174 9.47 -1.69 -8.81
N TYR A 175 10.02 -1.10 -7.75
CA TYR A 175 9.54 -1.36 -6.40
C TYR A 175 8.19 -0.70 -6.15
N GLY A 176 7.96 0.49 -6.69
CA GLY A 176 6.63 1.11 -6.69
C GLY A 176 5.60 0.27 -7.46
N PHE A 177 6.02 -0.31 -8.60
CA PHE A 177 5.20 -1.27 -9.34
C PHE A 177 4.90 -2.54 -8.55
N GLU A 178 5.90 -3.16 -7.92
CA GLU A 178 5.72 -4.36 -7.09
C GLU A 178 4.78 -4.08 -5.89
N VAL A 179 4.99 -2.97 -5.17
CA VAL A 179 4.14 -2.58 -4.04
C VAL A 179 2.71 -2.32 -4.50
N LEU A 180 2.48 -1.66 -5.65
CA LEU A 180 1.15 -1.44 -6.19
C LEU A 180 0.36 -2.76 -6.37
N PHE A 181 1.02 -3.81 -6.89
CA PHE A 181 0.39 -5.13 -7.07
C PHE A 181 0.29 -5.94 -5.77
N HIS A 182 1.21 -5.74 -4.83
CA HIS A 182 1.10 -6.30 -3.48
C HIS A 182 -0.13 -5.73 -2.77
N GLU A 183 -0.29 -4.41 -2.76
CA GLU A 183 -1.45 -3.71 -2.21
C GLU A 183 -2.75 -4.17 -2.90
N SER A 184 -2.74 -4.26 -4.23
CA SER A 184 -3.90 -4.75 -4.99
C SER A 184 -4.28 -6.20 -4.64
N SER A 185 -3.28 -7.02 -4.27
CA SER A 185 -3.48 -8.43 -3.91
C SER A 185 -4.25 -8.61 -2.59
N HIS A 186 -4.35 -7.57 -1.75
CA HIS A 186 -5.22 -7.63 -0.57
C HIS A 186 -6.69 -7.92 -0.95
N ALA A 187 -7.15 -7.48 -2.12
CA ALA A 187 -8.48 -7.79 -2.63
C ALA A 187 -8.71 -9.29 -2.93
N LEU A 188 -7.63 -10.05 -3.12
CA LEU A 188 -7.65 -11.48 -3.44
C LEU A 188 -7.31 -12.36 -2.24
N ALA A 189 -6.70 -11.78 -1.21
CA ALA A 189 -6.08 -12.51 -0.10
C ALA A 189 -7.05 -13.32 0.79
N GLY A 190 -8.37 -13.11 0.65
CA GLY A 190 -9.40 -13.83 1.42
C GLY A 190 -9.26 -15.35 1.33
N ALA A 191 -9.11 -15.90 0.13
CA ALA A 191 -9.02 -17.35 -0.06
C ALA A 191 -7.77 -17.97 0.61
N VAL A 192 -6.61 -17.32 0.50
CA VAL A 192 -5.39 -17.76 1.19
C VAL A 192 -5.54 -17.65 2.70
N THR A 193 -6.11 -16.56 3.19
CA THR A 193 -6.31 -16.33 4.63
C THR A 193 -7.22 -17.41 5.22
N GLU A 194 -8.31 -17.73 4.54
CA GLU A 194 -9.25 -18.79 4.91
C GLU A 194 -8.60 -20.17 4.86
N ALA A 195 -7.81 -20.46 3.82
CA ALA A 195 -7.11 -21.74 3.69
C ALA A 195 -6.07 -21.95 4.79
N ILE A 196 -5.25 -20.93 5.08
CA ILE A 196 -4.30 -20.96 6.20
C ILE A 196 -5.08 -21.20 7.51
N ALA A 197 -6.12 -20.39 7.78
CA ALA A 197 -6.90 -20.53 8.99
C ALA A 197 -7.52 -21.93 9.15
N ARG A 198 -8.03 -22.51 8.06
CA ARG A 198 -8.59 -23.86 8.03
C ARG A 198 -7.54 -24.91 8.39
N GLU A 199 -6.39 -24.92 7.74
CA GLU A 199 -5.35 -25.95 7.96
C GLU A 199 -4.76 -25.88 9.37
N PHE A 200 -4.57 -24.68 9.94
CA PHE A 200 -4.07 -24.52 11.31
C PHE A 200 -5.10 -24.96 12.34
N ARG A 201 -6.39 -24.62 12.16
CA ARG A 201 -7.47 -25.07 13.06
C ARG A 201 -7.62 -26.60 13.06
N GLN A 202 -7.54 -27.24 11.89
CA GLN A 202 -7.61 -28.70 11.79
C GLN A 202 -6.48 -29.43 12.52
N ARG A 203 -5.40 -28.72 12.87
CA ARG A 203 -4.22 -29.26 13.56
C ARG A 203 -4.12 -28.78 15.02
N ASP A 204 -5.15 -28.10 15.53
CA ASP A 204 -5.16 -27.47 16.85
C ASP A 204 -3.96 -26.53 17.10
N LYS A 205 -3.52 -25.83 16.05
CA LYS A 205 -2.38 -24.88 16.10
C LYS A 205 -2.84 -23.42 16.10
N PRO A 206 -2.14 -22.52 16.79
CA PRO A 206 -2.40 -21.08 16.69
C PRO A 206 -2.10 -20.59 15.25
N ILE A 207 -2.99 -19.77 14.70
CA ILE A 207 -2.79 -19.20 13.36
C ILE A 207 -1.71 -18.11 13.44
N PRO A 208 -0.60 -18.19 12.68
CA PRO A 208 0.42 -17.17 12.69
C PRO A 208 -0.13 -15.88 12.07
N ARG A 209 -0.21 -14.83 12.88
CA ARG A 209 -0.91 -13.57 12.55
C ARG A 209 -0.49 -12.96 11.21
N ASP A 210 0.80 -13.00 10.90
CA ASP A 210 1.36 -12.29 9.74
C ASP A 210 1.81 -13.20 8.60
N LEU A 211 1.60 -14.52 8.70
CA LEU A 211 2.04 -15.46 7.65
C LEU A 211 1.39 -15.15 6.30
N TRP A 212 0.09 -14.81 6.30
CA TRP A 212 -0.62 -14.43 5.08
C TRP A 212 -0.02 -13.17 4.43
N HIS A 213 0.39 -12.18 5.23
CA HIS A 213 0.94 -10.93 4.71
C HIS A 213 2.37 -11.10 4.20
N ALA A 214 3.17 -11.93 4.88
CA ALA A 214 4.50 -12.34 4.41
C ALA A 214 4.44 -13.13 3.09
N LEU A 215 3.42 -13.97 2.95
CA LEU A 215 3.13 -14.73 1.73
C LEU A 215 2.72 -13.81 0.58
N LEU A 216 1.93 -12.76 0.83
CA LEU A 216 1.56 -11.76 -0.18
C LEU A 216 2.79 -11.07 -0.76
N PHE A 217 3.65 -10.52 0.10
CA PHE A 217 4.91 -9.92 -0.32
C PHE A 217 5.80 -10.91 -1.10
N TYR A 218 5.88 -12.15 -0.63
CA TYR A 218 6.67 -13.18 -1.28
C TYR A 218 6.17 -13.48 -2.69
N THR A 219 4.85 -13.62 -2.82
CA THR A 219 4.19 -14.02 -4.06
C THR A 219 4.35 -12.96 -5.13
N THR A 220 3.94 -11.72 -4.83
CA THR A 220 4.05 -10.62 -5.79
C THR A 220 5.51 -10.40 -6.20
N GLY A 221 6.42 -10.38 -5.23
CA GLY A 221 7.83 -10.18 -5.49
C GLY A 221 8.48 -11.29 -6.33
N GLU A 222 8.11 -12.56 -6.10
CA GLU A 222 8.61 -13.68 -6.90
C GLU A 222 8.06 -13.66 -8.34
N LEU A 223 6.80 -13.27 -8.54
CA LEU A 223 6.24 -13.11 -9.89
C LEU A 223 6.92 -11.98 -10.66
N VAL A 224 7.09 -10.81 -10.03
CA VAL A 224 7.83 -9.68 -10.63
C VAL A 224 9.28 -10.08 -10.96
N ARG A 225 9.95 -10.80 -10.04
CA ARG A 225 11.33 -11.29 -10.27
C ARG A 225 11.41 -12.23 -11.47
N ARG A 226 10.44 -13.12 -11.64
CA ARG A 226 10.37 -14.04 -12.78
C ARG A 226 10.16 -13.28 -14.08
N ASP A 227 9.21 -12.35 -14.11
CA ASP A 227 8.91 -11.57 -15.31
C ASP A 227 10.11 -10.71 -15.77
N LEU A 228 10.88 -10.17 -14.82
CA LEU A 228 12.17 -9.52 -15.08
C LEU A 228 13.23 -10.48 -15.61
N ALA A 229 13.36 -11.65 -15.00
CA ALA A 229 14.39 -12.63 -15.36
C ALA A 229 14.16 -13.27 -16.74
N TYR A 230 12.90 -13.50 -17.12
CA TYR A 230 12.52 -14.10 -18.40
C TYR A 230 12.32 -13.07 -19.53
N GLY A 231 12.55 -11.78 -19.26
CA GLY A 231 12.51 -10.72 -20.26
C GLY A 231 11.11 -10.37 -20.76
N THR A 232 10.05 -10.87 -20.12
CA THR A 232 8.67 -10.41 -20.34
C THR A 232 8.51 -8.96 -19.87
N MET A 233 9.30 -8.55 -18.88
CA MET A 233 9.51 -7.16 -18.49
C MET A 233 10.79 -6.59 -19.11
N THR A 234 10.66 -5.66 -20.06
CA THR A 234 11.82 -5.00 -20.68
C THR A 234 12.20 -3.72 -19.92
N ILE A 235 13.47 -3.68 -19.52
CA ILE A 235 14.01 -2.78 -18.50
C ILE A 235 14.56 -1.51 -19.16
N ALA A 236 13.72 -0.72 -19.81
CA ALA A 236 14.12 0.66 -20.14
C ALA A 236 14.02 1.59 -18.90
N SER A 237 13.35 1.12 -17.83
CA SER A 237 12.93 1.91 -16.67
C SER A 237 13.64 1.60 -15.35
N LEU A 238 14.54 0.60 -15.28
CA LEU A 238 15.38 0.45 -14.09
C LEU A 238 16.53 1.45 -14.20
N GLN A 239 16.51 2.47 -13.34
CA GLN A 239 17.70 3.27 -13.03
C GLN A 239 18.78 2.33 -12.42
N GLY A 240 19.53 1.64 -13.29
CA GLY A 240 20.74 0.90 -12.91
C GLY A 240 20.58 -0.53 -12.36
N ALA A 241 19.37 -1.12 -12.32
CA ALA A 241 19.23 -2.52 -11.89
C ALA A 241 19.35 -3.50 -13.08
N VAL A 242 20.24 -4.48 -12.95
CA VAL A 242 20.35 -5.59 -13.89
C VAL A 242 19.26 -6.62 -13.51
N PRO A 243 18.43 -7.14 -14.43
CA PRO A 243 17.37 -8.11 -14.11
C PRO A 243 17.84 -9.29 -13.25
N SER A 244 19.04 -9.81 -13.53
CA SER A 244 19.64 -10.92 -12.77
C SER A 244 20.06 -10.57 -11.34
N LYS A 245 20.09 -9.28 -10.98
CA LYS A 245 20.43 -8.76 -9.65
C LYS A 245 19.23 -8.19 -8.91
N TYR A 246 18.04 -8.18 -9.52
CA TYR A 246 16.84 -7.69 -8.86
C TYR A 246 16.49 -8.60 -7.66
N GLN A 247 16.21 -7.96 -6.53
CA GLN A 247 15.74 -8.61 -5.31
C GLN A 247 14.31 -8.14 -5.07
N PRO A 248 13.35 -9.03 -4.78
CA PRO A 248 12.00 -8.64 -4.37
C PRO A 248 11.98 -7.60 -3.24
N TYR A 249 11.01 -6.69 -3.24
CA TYR A 249 10.86 -5.58 -2.28
C TYR A 249 11.09 -6.02 -0.83
N ALA A 250 10.39 -7.08 -0.41
CA ALA A 250 10.47 -7.57 0.96
C ALA A 250 11.87 -8.07 1.35
N ALA A 251 12.63 -8.64 0.41
CA ALA A 251 14.02 -9.00 0.63
C ALA A 251 14.93 -7.76 0.62
N ARG A 252 14.78 -6.88 -0.37
CA ARG A 252 15.60 -5.68 -0.58
C ARG A 252 15.57 -4.73 0.61
N PHE A 253 14.40 -4.58 1.24
CA PHE A 253 14.14 -3.65 2.34
C PHE A 253 14.03 -4.35 3.71
N GLY A 254 14.44 -5.62 3.80
CA GLY A 254 14.61 -6.31 5.08
C GLY A 254 13.33 -6.67 5.83
N LEU A 255 12.22 -6.89 5.12
CA LEU A 255 10.94 -7.28 5.74
C LEU A 255 11.00 -8.71 6.32
N TYR A 256 11.82 -9.61 5.76
CA TYR A 256 12.01 -10.96 6.32
C TYR A 256 12.99 -11.00 7.49
N SER A 257 12.89 -10.05 8.42
CA SER A 257 13.69 -9.96 9.65
C SER A 257 12.82 -10.08 10.89
N GLY A 258 13.36 -10.51 12.03
CA GLY A 258 12.60 -10.68 13.28
C GLY A 258 11.50 -11.73 13.14
N ALA A 259 10.26 -11.42 13.55
CA ALA A 259 9.12 -12.35 13.46
C ALA A 259 8.82 -12.94 12.05
N TRP A 260 9.33 -12.38 10.95
CA TRP A 260 9.18 -12.94 9.58
C TRP A 260 10.38 -13.72 9.09
N GLU A 261 11.48 -13.79 9.85
CA GLU A 261 12.70 -14.50 9.47
C GLU A 261 12.41 -15.98 9.16
N GLY A 262 11.61 -16.62 10.03
CA GLY A 262 11.18 -18.02 9.83
C GLY A 262 10.22 -18.22 8.65
N PHE A 263 9.43 -17.20 8.28
CA PHE A 263 8.48 -17.33 7.16
C PHE A 263 9.19 -17.43 5.81
N ARG A 264 10.31 -16.73 5.62
CA ARG A 264 11.00 -16.74 4.33
C ARG A 264 11.40 -18.15 3.90
N GLY A 265 12.09 -18.88 4.78
CA GLY A 265 12.54 -20.25 4.50
C GLY A 265 11.38 -21.21 4.24
N LEU A 266 10.27 -21.05 4.96
CA LEU A 266 9.06 -21.85 4.76
C LEU A 266 8.39 -21.55 3.41
N LEU A 267 8.34 -20.29 3.00
CA LEU A 267 7.79 -19.90 1.71
C LEU A 267 8.67 -20.40 0.57
N ASP A 268 10.00 -20.33 0.70
CA ASP A 268 10.91 -20.92 -0.28
C ASP A 268 10.73 -22.45 -0.40
N LEU A 269 10.49 -23.15 0.71
CA LEU A 269 10.39 -24.61 0.73
C LEU A 269 9.00 -25.14 0.33
N TYR A 270 7.93 -24.47 0.74
CA TYR A 270 6.56 -25.00 0.63
C TYR A 270 5.63 -24.18 -0.26
N TRP A 271 5.85 -22.88 -0.41
CA TRP A 271 5.03 -22.04 -1.28
C TRP A 271 5.60 -21.93 -2.70
N ARG A 272 6.92 -21.78 -2.84
CA ARG A 272 7.59 -21.71 -4.15
C ARG A 272 7.28 -22.89 -5.08
N PRO A 273 7.22 -24.16 -4.62
CA PRO A 273 6.84 -25.26 -5.50
C PRO A 273 5.42 -25.14 -6.06
N TYR A 274 4.49 -24.51 -5.32
CA TYR A 274 3.16 -24.20 -5.84
C TYR A 274 3.24 -23.11 -6.92
N LEU A 275 3.98 -22.04 -6.66
CA LEU A 275 4.23 -21.00 -7.67
C LEU A 275 4.93 -21.56 -8.93
N ASP A 276 5.72 -22.63 -8.80
CA ASP A 276 6.37 -23.34 -9.92
C ASP A 276 5.42 -24.33 -10.63
N GLY A 277 4.17 -24.49 -10.20
CA GLY A 277 3.22 -25.47 -10.75
C GLY A 277 3.54 -26.93 -10.41
N LYS A 278 4.42 -27.18 -9.43
CA LYS A 278 4.88 -28.53 -9.05
C LYS A 278 3.97 -29.25 -8.05
N ILE A 279 3.21 -28.49 -7.27
CA ILE A 279 2.24 -29.00 -6.29
C ILE A 279 0.96 -28.17 -6.35
N SER A 280 -0.14 -28.70 -5.80
CA SER A 280 -1.40 -27.95 -5.69
C SER A 280 -1.36 -26.89 -4.58
N PHE A 281 -2.27 -25.92 -4.67
CA PHE A 281 -2.51 -24.91 -3.64
C PHE A 281 -2.73 -25.54 -2.26
N ASP A 282 -3.67 -26.48 -2.15
CA ASP A 282 -3.98 -27.14 -0.87
C ASP A 282 -2.77 -27.88 -0.30
N THR A 283 -1.96 -28.51 -1.15
CA THR A 283 -0.73 -29.18 -0.72
C THR A 283 0.27 -28.18 -0.13
N ALA A 284 0.42 -27.00 -0.73
CA ALA A 284 1.31 -25.96 -0.23
C ALA A 284 0.85 -25.40 1.11
N ILE A 285 -0.44 -25.07 1.26
CA ILE A 285 -1.00 -24.56 2.52
C ILE A 285 -0.88 -25.62 3.62
N ALA A 286 -1.21 -26.88 3.33
CA ALA A 286 -1.08 -27.97 4.29
C ALA A 286 0.36 -28.16 4.77
N ARG A 287 1.35 -28.04 3.88
CA ARG A 287 2.77 -28.12 4.23
C ARG A 287 3.24 -26.93 5.07
N LEU A 288 2.82 -25.71 4.73
CA LEU A 288 3.08 -24.52 5.54
C LEU A 288 2.53 -24.67 6.96
N ALA A 289 1.30 -25.14 7.12
CA ALA A 289 0.67 -25.35 8.43
C ALA A 289 1.30 -26.50 9.24
N SER A 290 1.80 -27.54 8.57
CA SER A 290 2.49 -28.64 9.25
C SER A 290 3.86 -28.23 9.80
N ALA A 291 4.56 -27.30 9.13
CA ALA A 291 5.92 -26.89 9.49
C ALA A 291 6.01 -25.73 10.51
N GLN A 292 4.88 -25.11 10.84
CA GLN A 292 4.74 -24.07 11.88
C GLN A 292 4.19 -24.62 13.18
#